data_AF-A0A970UYY2-F1
#
_entry.id   AF-A0A970UYY2-F1
#
_cell.length_a   1.000
_cell.length_b   1.000
_cell.length_c   1.000
_cell.angle_alpha   90.00
_cell.angle_beta   90.00
_cell.angle_gamma   90.00
#
_symmetry.space_group_name_H-M   'P 1'
#
loop_
_entity.id
_entity.type
_entity.pdbx_description
1 polymer ?
#
loop_
_entity_poly.entity_id
_entity_poly.type
_entity_poly.pdbx_seq_one_letter_code
_entity_poly.pdbx_strand_id
1 'polypeptide(L)'
;KDKIESRGVKSVRSVVDNILPHLKDKISVDEFADKILEQMKRKFPEMKEYVFTREELDDIEERRKERFGNWDWNYGNNPKFNITREKRFTSGKIQVFADIHNSVIDSIKFYGTFFGNNSDLTPIENALQGTKYNTASVKKTLENLDFNHYFAGFTLEELTEAIVEG
;
A
#
# COMPACT_ATOMS: atom_id res chain seq x y z
N LYS A 1 16.75 21.30 21.61
CA LYS A 1 15.79 20.63 22.51
C LYS A 1 14.64 20.16 21.63
N ASP A 2 14.83 19.03 20.96
CA ASP A 2 13.85 18.49 20.02
C ASP A 2 12.76 17.76 20.78
N LYS A 3 11.55 18.29 20.68
CA LYS A 3 10.34 17.73 21.26
C LYS A 3 9.66 16.93 20.17
N ILE A 4 10.09 15.68 20.00
CA ILE A 4 9.40 14.73 19.14
C ILE A 4 8.06 14.42 19.82
N GLU A 5 6.98 15.09 19.39
CA GLU A 5 5.63 14.74 19.79
C GLU A 5 5.23 13.44 19.09
N SER A 6 5.52 12.32 19.76
CA SER A 6 5.07 11.00 19.37
C SER A 6 3.55 10.87 19.54
N ARG A 7 2.77 11.32 18.55
CA ARG A 7 1.36 10.90 18.42
C ARG A 7 1.30 9.54 17.73
N GLY A 8 1.91 8.53 18.37
CA GLY A 8 1.77 7.15 17.95
C GLY A 8 0.36 6.67 18.22
N VAL A 9 -0.48 6.59 17.18
CA VAL A 9 -1.76 5.90 17.27
C VAL A 9 -1.46 4.45 17.64
N LYS A 10 -1.82 4.05 18.86
CA LYS A 10 -1.68 2.67 19.33
C LYS A 10 -2.36 1.76 18.30
N SER A 11 -1.56 0.95 17.61
CA SER A 11 -2.06 -0.10 16.73
C SER A 11 -3.05 -0.94 17.52
N VAL A 12 -4.31 -0.97 17.09
CA VAL A 12 -5.27 -1.94 17.63
C VAL A 12 -4.71 -3.30 17.25
N ARG A 13 -4.18 -4.05 18.23
CA ARG A 13 -3.73 -5.42 17.99
C ARG A 13 -4.98 -6.23 17.64
N SER A 14 -5.14 -6.56 16.37
CA SER A 14 -5.97 -7.71 16.00
C SER A 14 -5.46 -8.90 16.82
N VAL A 15 -6.34 -9.57 17.56
CA VAL A 15 -5.99 -10.80 18.25
C VAL A 15 -5.78 -11.84 17.15
N VAL A 16 -4.52 -11.97 16.72
CA VAL A 16 -4.07 -13.04 15.86
C VAL A 16 -3.79 -14.25 16.72
N ASP A 17 -4.21 -15.41 16.26
CA ASP A 17 -3.91 -16.68 16.90
C ASP A 17 -3.24 -17.62 15.89
N ASN A 18 -2.40 -18.52 16.39
CA ASN A 18 -1.77 -19.52 15.55
C ASN A 18 -2.74 -20.66 15.27
N ILE A 19 -2.59 -21.32 14.13
CA ILE A 19 -3.45 -22.45 13.75
C ILE A 19 -3.08 -23.72 14.55
N LEU A 20 -1.78 -23.93 14.80
CA LEU A 20 -1.25 -25.15 15.41
C LEU A 20 -1.89 -25.54 16.76
N PRO A 21 -2.16 -24.61 17.71
CA PRO A 21 -2.85 -24.93 18.97
C PRO A 21 -4.29 -25.45 18.79
N HIS A 22 -4.93 -25.17 17.65
CA HIS A 22 -6.32 -25.58 17.37
C HIS A 22 -6.41 -26.91 16.60
N LEU A 23 -5.28 -27.49 16.21
CA LEU A 23 -5.25 -28.77 15.50
C LEU A 23 -5.25 -29.94 16.49
N LYS A 24 -6.04 -30.97 16.20
CA LYS A 24 -6.06 -32.22 16.98
C LYS A 24 -4.70 -32.91 16.96
N ASP A 25 -4.10 -32.98 15.77
CA ASP A 25 -2.78 -33.52 15.54
C ASP A 25 -1.85 -32.38 15.11
N LYS A 26 -0.70 -32.27 15.78
CA LYS A 26 0.30 -31.27 15.41
C LYS A 26 0.97 -31.69 14.11
N ILE A 27 1.01 -30.76 13.16
CA ILE A 27 1.60 -30.96 11.84
C ILE A 27 2.55 -29.80 11.53
N SER A 28 3.49 -30.07 10.64
CA SER A 28 4.37 -29.05 10.05
C SER A 28 3.60 -28.10 9.12
N VAL A 29 4.24 -26.98 8.77
CA VAL A 29 3.68 -26.01 7.82
C VAL A 29 3.51 -26.65 6.44
N ASP A 30 4.44 -27.51 6.02
CA ASP A 30 4.39 -28.21 4.74
C ASP A 30 3.21 -29.18 4.70
N GLU A 31 3.04 -30.01 5.74
CA GLU A 31 1.88 -30.92 5.85
C GLU A 31 0.55 -30.16 5.89
N PHE A 32 0.52 -28.97 6.49
CA PHE A 32 -0.66 -28.13 6.49
C PHE A 32 -0.97 -27.56 5.09
N ALA A 33 0.05 -27.09 4.37
CA ALA A 33 -0.07 -26.62 3.00
C ALA A 33 -0.55 -27.72 2.05
N ASP A 34 -0.01 -28.94 2.17
CA ASP A 34 -0.42 -30.11 1.40
C ASP A 34 -1.90 -30.46 1.64
N LYS A 35 -2.35 -30.42 2.90
CA LYS A 35 -3.77 -30.65 3.23
C LYS A 35 -4.69 -29.59 2.63
N ILE A 36 -4.29 -28.30 2.62
CA ILE A 36 -5.06 -27.25 1.94
C ILE A 36 -5.12 -27.51 0.44
N LEU A 37 -3.99 -27.87 -0.18
CA LEU A 37 -3.92 -28.17 -1.61
C LEU A 37 -4.81 -29.36 -1.98
N GLU A 38 -4.82 -30.41 -1.15
CA GLU A 38 -5.70 -31.56 -1.34
C GLU A 38 -7.19 -31.16 -1.28
N GLN A 39 -7.58 -30.32 -0.31
CA GLN A 39 -8.95 -29.81 -0.22
C GLN A 39 -9.32 -28.96 -1.44
N MET A 40 -8.40 -28.14 -1.95
CA MET A 40 -8.58 -27.36 -3.17
C MET A 40 -8.79 -28.27 -4.39
N LYS A 41 -7.95 -29.30 -4.58
CA LYS A 41 -8.10 -30.29 -5.66
C LYS A 41 -9.45 -31.02 -5.60
N ARG A 42 -9.91 -31.37 -4.40
CA ARG A 42 -11.23 -32.00 -4.19
C ARG A 42 -12.38 -31.07 -4.54
N LYS A 43 -12.26 -29.78 -4.21
CA LYS A 43 -13.28 -28.77 -4.46
C LYS A 43 -13.33 -28.33 -5.93
N PHE A 44 -12.18 -28.33 -6.61
CA PHE A 44 -12.00 -27.93 -8.00
C PHE A 44 -11.34 -29.07 -8.79
N PRO A 45 -12.11 -30.09 -9.22
CA PRO A 45 -11.57 -31.27 -9.90
C PRO A 45 -10.84 -30.96 -11.21
N GLU A 46 -11.13 -29.83 -11.83
CA GLU A 46 -10.49 -29.30 -13.04
C GLU A 46 -9.12 -28.66 -12.78
N MET A 47 -8.75 -28.43 -11.51
CA MET A 47 -7.47 -27.84 -11.13
C MET A 47 -6.32 -28.74 -11.57
N LYS A 48 -5.42 -28.18 -12.39
CA LYS A 48 -4.22 -28.86 -12.87
C LYS A 48 -2.98 -28.19 -12.32
N GLU A 49 -1.97 -28.99 -12.05
CA GLU A 49 -0.65 -28.47 -11.73
C GLU A 49 -0.06 -27.78 -12.97
N TYR A 50 0.44 -26.57 -12.76
CA TYR A 50 1.18 -25.83 -13.76
C TYR A 50 2.65 -25.86 -13.38
N VAL A 51 3.48 -26.51 -14.20
CA VAL A 51 4.92 -26.58 -14.00
C VAL A 51 5.55 -25.54 -14.92
N PHE A 52 6.21 -24.55 -14.32
CA PHE A 52 6.89 -23.50 -15.06
C PHE A 52 7.98 -24.09 -15.97
N THR A 53 8.07 -23.53 -17.18
CA THR A 53 9.18 -23.78 -18.10
C THR A 53 10.47 -23.14 -17.60
N ARG A 54 11.61 -23.50 -18.20
CA ARG A 54 12.89 -22.86 -17.86
C ARG A 54 12.89 -21.37 -18.20
N GLU A 55 12.32 -21.01 -19.35
CA GLU A 55 12.22 -19.60 -19.75
C GLU A 55 11.39 -18.79 -18.75
N GLU A 56 10.27 -19.32 -18.27
CA GLU A 56 9.45 -18.63 -17.26
C GLU A 56 10.15 -18.51 -15.90
N LEU A 57 10.93 -19.51 -15.51
CA LEU A 57 11.73 -19.44 -14.28
C LEU A 57 12.81 -18.36 -14.39
N ASP A 58 13.46 -18.23 -15.54
CA ASP A 58 14.45 -17.19 -15.81
C ASP A 58 13.80 -15.80 -15.78
N ASP A 59 12.63 -15.62 -16.41
CA ASP A 59 11.84 -14.39 -16.37
C ASP A 59 11.39 -14.01 -14.94
N ILE A 60 10.97 -14.99 -14.13
CA ILE A 60 10.60 -14.78 -12.72
C ILE A 60 11.82 -14.27 -11.94
N GLU A 61 12.99 -14.85 -12.16
CA GLU A 61 14.22 -14.46 -11.48
C GLU A 61 14.69 -13.06 -11.91
N GLU A 62 14.53 -12.68 -13.18
CA GLU A 62 14.79 -11.32 -13.64
C GLU A 62 13.88 -10.31 -12.94
N ARG A 63 12.55 -10.53 -12.97
CA ARG A 63 11.57 -9.67 -12.27
C ARG A 63 11.83 -9.59 -10.77
N ARG A 64 12.28 -10.70 -10.16
CA ARG A 64 12.68 -10.74 -8.75
C ARG A 64 13.81 -9.74 -8.49
N LYS A 65 14.85 -9.73 -9.32
CA LYS A 65 16.00 -8.82 -9.18
C LYS A 65 15.58 -7.36 -9.36
N GLU A 66 14.72 -7.07 -10.31
CA GLU A 66 14.27 -5.70 -10.62
C GLU A 66 13.42 -5.08 -9.51
N ARG A 67 12.50 -5.85 -8.91
CA ARG A 67 11.59 -5.35 -7.86
C ARG A 67 11.99 -5.75 -6.45
N PHE A 68 12.09 -7.03 -6.15
CA PHE A 68 12.26 -7.49 -4.76
C PHE A 68 13.71 -7.47 -4.29
N GLY A 69 14.67 -7.49 -5.22
CA GLY A 69 16.12 -7.44 -4.95
C GLY A 69 16.73 -6.03 -5.00
N ASN A 70 15.98 -5.01 -5.40
CA ASN A 70 16.50 -3.65 -5.58
C ASN A 70 16.27 -2.78 -4.33
N TRP A 71 17.35 -2.21 -3.79
CA TRP A 71 17.32 -1.29 -2.65
C TRP A 71 16.50 -0.03 -2.94
N ASP A 72 16.50 0.46 -4.19
CA ASP A 72 15.69 1.60 -4.64
C ASP A 72 14.19 1.30 -4.61
N TRP A 73 13.77 0.03 -4.78
CA TRP A 73 12.36 -0.36 -4.64
C TRP A 73 11.95 -0.56 -3.18
N ASN A 74 12.83 -1.18 -2.39
CA ASN A 74 12.54 -1.47 -0.98
C ASN A 74 12.61 -0.23 -0.07
N TYR A 75 13.44 0.76 -0.40
CA TYR A 75 13.65 1.95 0.44
C TYR A 75 13.37 3.27 -0.28
N GLY A 76 13.32 3.28 -1.63
CA GLY A 76 13.19 4.51 -2.40
C GLY A 76 14.46 5.36 -2.37
N ASN A 77 14.74 6.05 -3.46
CA ASN A 77 15.39 7.35 -3.33
C ASN A 77 14.45 8.21 -2.47
N ASN A 78 14.99 8.89 -1.45
CA ASN A 78 14.21 9.73 -0.57
C ASN A 78 14.32 11.18 -1.08
N PRO A 79 13.38 11.68 -1.91
CA PRO A 79 13.26 13.11 -2.12
C PRO A 79 13.24 13.82 -0.78
N LYS A 80 13.81 15.02 -0.72
CA LYS A 80 13.73 15.83 0.51
C LYS A 80 12.28 16.33 0.65
N PHE A 81 11.43 15.53 1.28
CA PHE A 81 10.10 15.97 1.63
C PHE A 81 10.16 16.94 2.81
N ASN A 82 9.56 18.11 2.66
CA ASN A 82 9.51 19.12 3.73
C ASN A 82 8.20 19.07 4.52
N ILE A 83 7.20 18.36 4.02
CA ILE A 83 5.96 18.03 4.72
C ILE A 83 5.81 16.51 4.81
N THR A 84 5.46 16.05 6.00
CA THR A 84 5.01 14.66 6.25
C THR A 84 3.73 14.71 7.06
N ARG A 85 2.69 14.01 6.58
CA ARG A 85 1.40 13.89 7.26
C ARG A 85 1.02 12.43 7.38
N GLU A 86 0.35 12.08 8.47
CA GLU A 86 -0.24 10.76 8.66
C GLU A 86 -1.62 10.93 9.25
N LYS A 87 -2.62 10.28 8.64
CA LYS A 87 -3.97 10.24 9.16
C LYS A 87 -4.60 8.87 8.97
N ARG A 88 -5.36 8.44 9.98
CA ARG A 88 -6.12 7.18 9.95
C ARG A 88 -7.60 7.48 9.76
N PHE A 89 -8.19 6.78 8.81
CA PHE A 89 -9.61 6.80 8.47
C PHE A 89 -10.20 5.40 8.64
N THR A 90 -11.51 5.28 8.52
CA THR A 90 -12.22 3.99 8.59
C THR A 90 -11.71 3.02 7.52
N SER A 91 -11.45 3.54 6.31
CA SER A 91 -11.03 2.76 5.14
C SER A 91 -9.51 2.50 5.07
N GLY A 92 -8.74 2.97 6.07
CA GLY A 92 -7.30 2.71 6.16
C GLY A 92 -6.49 3.91 6.65
N LYS A 93 -5.18 3.70 6.80
CA LYS A 93 -4.22 4.77 7.11
C LYS A 93 -3.62 5.32 5.82
N ILE A 94 -3.54 6.64 5.71
CA ILE A 94 -2.80 7.35 4.65
C ILE A 94 -1.66 8.14 5.30
N GLN A 95 -0.48 8.00 4.73
CA GLN A 95 0.72 8.77 5.04
C GLN A 95 1.16 9.49 3.76
N VAL A 96 1.31 10.80 3.85
CA VAL A 96 1.66 11.68 2.75
C VAL A 96 3.04 12.26 3.00
N PHE A 97 3.91 12.19 2.01
CA PHE A 97 5.18 12.89 1.97
C PHE A 97 5.14 13.86 0.81
N ALA A 98 5.28 15.16 1.07
CA ALA A 98 5.23 16.19 0.04
C ALA A 98 6.45 17.11 0.13
N ASP A 99 6.99 17.49 -1.02
CA ASP A 99 7.94 18.59 -1.14
C ASP A 99 7.21 19.79 -1.74
N ILE A 100 7.28 20.91 -1.05
CA ILE A 100 6.47 22.09 -1.33
C ILE A 100 7.36 23.31 -1.44
N HIS A 101 7.35 23.95 -2.60
CA HIS A 101 8.10 25.18 -2.87
C HIS A 101 7.11 26.28 -3.25
N ASN A 102 7.24 27.46 -2.64
CA ASN A 102 6.36 28.61 -2.90
C ASN A 102 4.86 28.28 -2.81
N SER A 103 4.47 27.45 -1.84
CA SER A 103 3.10 26.95 -1.64
C SER A 103 2.55 26.12 -2.80
N VAL A 104 3.41 25.51 -3.61
CA VAL A 104 3.06 24.60 -4.71
C VAL A 104 3.68 23.23 -4.43
N ILE A 105 2.90 22.18 -4.68
CA ILE A 105 3.36 20.79 -4.55
C ILE A 105 4.34 20.53 -5.71
N ASP A 106 5.61 20.35 -5.40
CA ASP A 106 6.64 19.95 -6.36
C ASP A 106 6.63 18.44 -6.56
N SER A 107 6.54 17.69 -5.46
CA SER A 107 6.34 16.24 -5.47
C SER A 107 5.52 15.78 -4.28
N ILE A 108 4.82 14.65 -4.44
CA ILE A 108 4.01 14.03 -3.39
C ILE A 108 4.06 12.51 -3.54
N LYS A 109 4.13 11.79 -2.42
CA LYS A 109 4.09 10.34 -2.32
C LYS A 109 3.10 9.89 -1.26
N PHE A 110 2.42 8.79 -1.51
CA PHE A 110 1.43 8.20 -0.61
C PHE A 110 1.86 6.80 -0.17
N TYR A 111 1.73 6.53 1.13
CA TYR A 111 1.95 5.22 1.73
C TYR A 111 0.86 4.93 2.75
N GLY A 112 0.65 3.66 3.08
CA GLY A 112 -0.29 3.32 4.14
C GLY A 112 -0.94 1.96 3.96
N THR A 113 -2.10 1.82 4.56
CA THR A 113 -2.87 0.56 4.57
C THR A 113 -4.18 0.69 3.81
N PHE A 114 -4.34 1.74 3.00
CA PHE A 114 -5.48 1.89 2.10
C PHE A 114 -5.39 0.85 0.98
N PHE A 115 -6.54 0.51 0.40
CA PHE A 115 -6.64 -0.43 -0.70
C PHE A 115 -7.21 0.26 -1.94
N GLY A 116 -6.86 -0.24 -3.12
CA GLY A 116 -7.37 0.20 -4.40
C GLY A 116 -7.24 -0.93 -5.42
N ASN A 117 -7.96 -0.82 -6.53
CA ASN A 117 -7.85 -1.76 -7.65
C ASN A 117 -6.53 -1.58 -8.43
N ASN A 118 -5.91 -0.40 -8.32
CA ASN A 118 -4.60 -0.11 -8.87
C ASN A 118 -3.63 0.33 -7.78
N SER A 119 -2.46 -0.31 -7.72
CA SER A 119 -1.39 -0.01 -6.78
C SER A 119 -0.38 1.03 -7.30
N ASP A 120 -0.43 1.39 -8.58
CA ASP A 120 0.39 2.46 -9.14
C ASP A 120 -0.26 3.83 -8.88
N LEU A 121 0.28 4.57 -7.91
CA LEU A 121 -0.22 5.89 -7.51
C LEU A 121 0.36 7.03 -8.36
N THR A 122 1.28 6.73 -9.28
CA THR A 122 1.94 7.72 -10.15
C THR A 122 0.95 8.66 -10.86
N PRO A 123 -0.22 8.21 -11.36
CA PRO A 123 -1.20 9.12 -11.97
C PRO A 123 -1.75 10.17 -11.02
N ILE A 124 -2.06 9.80 -9.77
CA ILE A 124 -2.57 10.72 -8.75
C ILE A 124 -1.47 11.68 -8.29
N GLU A 125 -0.26 11.14 -8.08
CA GLU A 125 0.91 11.94 -7.68
C GLU A 125 1.25 13.00 -8.72
N ASN A 126 1.31 12.62 -10.00
CA ASN A 126 1.59 13.54 -11.11
C ASN A 126 0.48 14.60 -11.27
N ALA A 127 -0.78 14.23 -11.09
CA ALA A 127 -1.89 15.18 -11.17
C ALA A 127 -1.82 16.26 -10.06
N LEU A 128 -1.27 15.91 -8.90
CA LEU A 128 -1.10 16.85 -7.78
C LEU A 128 0.16 17.71 -7.91
N GLN A 129 1.14 17.35 -8.74
CA GLN A 129 2.30 18.20 -9.02
C GLN A 129 1.87 19.52 -9.67
N GLY A 130 2.46 20.63 -9.24
CA GLY A 130 2.08 21.97 -9.68
C GLY A 130 0.79 22.51 -9.04
N THR A 131 0.07 21.71 -8.24
CA THR A 131 -1.11 22.18 -7.52
C THR A 131 -0.72 23.04 -6.32
N LYS A 132 -1.41 24.17 -6.13
CA LYS A 132 -1.21 25.01 -4.95
C LYS A 132 -1.61 24.23 -3.69
N TYR A 133 -0.75 24.21 -2.68
CA TYR A 133 -0.96 23.47 -1.44
C TYR A 133 -1.95 24.19 -0.52
N ASN A 134 -3.25 24.03 -0.82
CA ASN A 134 -4.38 24.44 -0.01
C ASN A 134 -5.60 23.56 -0.33
N THR A 135 -6.56 23.53 0.60
CA THR A 135 -7.78 22.70 0.52
C THR A 135 -8.55 22.88 -0.77
N ALA A 136 -8.80 24.11 -1.21
CA ALA A 136 -9.60 24.35 -2.41
C ALA A 136 -8.93 23.80 -3.68
N SER A 137 -7.62 23.99 -3.82
CA SER A 137 -6.88 23.60 -5.03
C SER A 137 -6.64 22.08 -5.08
N VAL A 138 -6.30 21.47 -3.94
CA VAL A 138 -6.12 20.02 -3.84
C VAL A 138 -7.46 19.31 -4.08
N LYS A 139 -8.54 19.76 -3.42
CA LYS A 139 -9.87 19.19 -3.61
C LYS A 139 -10.30 19.24 -5.08
N LYS A 140 -10.16 20.40 -5.71
CA LYS A 140 -10.50 20.58 -7.14
C LYS A 140 -9.69 19.66 -8.05
N THR A 141 -8.42 19.41 -7.73
CA THR A 141 -7.57 18.51 -8.52
C THR A 141 -8.07 17.07 -8.38
N LEU A 142 -8.35 16.63 -7.16
CA LEU A 142 -8.87 15.29 -6.87
C LEU A 142 -10.28 15.05 -7.43
N GLU A 143 -11.14 16.08 -7.48
CA GLU A 143 -12.49 16.00 -8.08
C GLU A 143 -12.47 15.59 -9.55
N ASN A 144 -11.39 15.92 -10.27
CA ASN A 144 -11.24 15.59 -11.68
C ASN A 144 -10.63 14.19 -11.92
N LEU A 145 -10.37 13.43 -10.84
CA LEU A 145 -9.73 12.12 -10.89
C LEU A 145 -10.67 11.06 -10.34
N ASP A 146 -10.65 9.87 -10.93
CA ASP A 146 -11.25 8.69 -10.31
C ASP A 146 -10.32 8.12 -9.23
N PHE A 147 -10.15 8.87 -8.14
CA PHE A 147 -9.23 8.49 -7.06
C PHE A 147 -9.70 7.24 -6.30
N ASN A 148 -10.99 6.90 -6.36
CA ASN A 148 -11.55 5.69 -5.72
C ASN A 148 -10.95 4.39 -6.27
N HIS A 149 -10.44 4.42 -7.51
CA HIS A 149 -9.71 3.29 -8.08
C HIS A 149 -8.40 2.99 -7.34
N TYR A 150 -7.85 3.97 -6.62
CA TYR A 150 -6.57 3.90 -5.89
C TYR A 150 -6.76 3.93 -4.37
N PHE A 151 -7.78 4.67 -3.90
CA PHE A 151 -8.12 4.87 -2.49
C PHE A 151 -9.58 4.44 -2.25
N ALA A 152 -9.85 3.15 -2.36
CA ALA A 152 -11.19 2.60 -2.22
C ALA A 152 -11.79 2.88 -0.84
N GLY A 153 -13.04 3.38 -0.85
CA GLY A 153 -13.78 3.69 0.37
C GLY A 153 -13.37 5.00 1.05
N PHE A 154 -12.52 5.81 0.44
CA PHE A 154 -12.23 7.17 0.92
C PHE A 154 -13.16 8.17 0.24
N THR A 155 -13.64 9.15 1.00
CA THR A 155 -14.31 10.32 0.43
C THR A 155 -13.29 11.33 -0.10
N LEU A 156 -13.75 12.21 -0.99
CA LEU A 156 -12.93 13.30 -1.50
C LEU A 156 -12.43 14.21 -0.36
N GLU A 157 -13.29 14.46 0.62
CA GLU A 157 -12.98 15.24 1.81
C GLU A 157 -11.89 14.58 2.64
N GLU A 158 -12.00 13.28 2.92
CA GLU A 158 -10.99 12.53 3.68
C GLU A 158 -9.64 12.51 2.96
N LEU A 159 -9.62 12.29 1.65
CA LEU A 159 -8.37 12.28 0.88
C LEU A 159 -7.74 13.68 0.82
N THR A 160 -8.56 14.73 0.65
CA THR A 160 -8.09 16.11 0.69
C THR A 160 -7.47 16.43 2.05
N GLU A 161 -8.14 16.05 3.14
CA GLU A 161 -7.68 16.28 4.50
C GLU A 161 -6.40 15.47 4.86
N ALA A 162 -6.20 14.31 4.22
CA ALA A 162 -4.96 13.57 4.34
C ALA A 162 -3.77 14.35 3.76
N ILE A 163 -3.99 15.13 2.69
CA ILE A 163 -2.95 15.87 1.97
C ILE A 163 -2.70 17.25 2.57
N VAL A 164 -3.75 18.01 2.90
CA VAL A 164 -3.65 19.37 3.47
C VAL A 164 -4.39 19.46 4.79
N GLU A 165 -3.92 20.34 5.68
CA GLU A 165 -4.65 20.67 6.89
C GLU A 165 -5.85 21.56 6.57
N GLY A 166 -6.99 21.28 7.22
CA GLY A 166 -8.16 22.14 7.21
C GLY A 166 -7.98 23.39 8.05
#